data_AF-A0A6N1YF36-F1
#
_entry.id   AF-A0A6N1YF36-F1
#
_cell.length_a   1.000
_cell.length_b   1.000
_cell.length_c   1.000
_cell.angle_alpha   90.00
_cell.angle_beta   90.00
_cell.angle_gamma   90.00
#
_symmetry.space_group_name_H-M   'P 1'
#
loop_
_entity.id
_entity.type
_entity.pdbx_description
1 polymer ?
#
loop_
_entity_poly.entity_id
_entity_poly.type
_entity_poly.pdbx_seq_one_letter_code
_entity_poly.pdbx_strand_id
1 'polypeptide(L)'
;MIIWAFNLLILSVGILVVGLIKPRWLLFWMEKPNRYIIVGVSVVLFMAGMILYGEGNRQGAPLSEITKQDKPVATEVPSDLVK
;
A
#
# COMPACT_ATOMS: atom_id res chain seq x y z
N MET A 1 -12.91 7.55 -4.85
CA MET A 1 -12.00 6.54 -4.28
C MET A 1 -11.07 7.10 -3.20
N ILE A 2 -10.61 8.34 -3.32
CA ILE A 2 -9.70 8.97 -2.34
C ILE A 2 -10.23 8.98 -0.89
N ILE A 3 -11.52 9.25 -0.67
CA ILE A 3 -12.13 9.28 0.67
C ILE A 3 -12.06 7.90 1.33
N TRP A 4 -12.35 6.84 0.56
CA TRP A 4 -12.24 5.47 1.02
C TRP A 4 -10.78 5.09 1.32
N ALA A 5 -9.83 5.59 0.53
CA ALA A 5 -8.41 5.37 0.76
C ALA A 5 -7.95 5.99 2.10
N PHE A 6 -8.35 7.23 2.38
CA PHE A 6 -8.08 7.87 3.67
C PHE A 6 -8.69 7.12 4.85
N ASN A 7 -9.95 6.70 4.74
CA ASN A 7 -10.60 5.90 5.78
C ASN A 7 -9.83 4.60 6.03
N LEU A 8 -9.36 3.94 4.98
CA LEU A 8 -8.62 2.68 5.07
C LEU A 8 -7.22 2.88 5.66
N LEU A 9 -6.52 3.98 5.32
CA LEU A 9 -5.25 4.36 5.93
C LEU A 9 -5.39 4.68 7.43
N ILE A 10 -6.41 5.47 7.80
CA ILE A 10 -6.70 5.78 9.20
C ILE A 10 -7.04 4.50 9.97
N LEU A 11 -7.87 3.62 9.39
CA LEU A 11 -8.21 2.33 9.97
C LEU A 11 -6.98 1.45 10.15
N SER A 12 -6.11 1.38 9.14
CA SER A 12 -4.85 0.64 9.18
C SER A 12 -3.96 1.09 10.34
N VAL A 13 -3.74 2.40 10.47
CA VAL A 13 -2.94 2.98 11.56
C VAL A 13 -3.62 2.75 12.90
N GLY A 14 -4.94 2.92 12.99
CA GLY A 14 -5.73 2.64 14.19
C GLY A 14 -5.60 1.19 14.65
N ILE A 15 -5.70 0.23 13.72
CA ILE A 15 -5.52 -1.20 13.98
C ILE A 15 -4.10 -1.49 14.49
N LEU A 16 -3.09 -0.89 13.88
CA LEU A 16 -1.71 -1.04 14.31
C LEU A 16 -1.51 -0.50 15.74
N VAL A 17 -1.94 0.73 16.02
CA VAL A 17 -1.80 1.36 17.34
C VAL A 17 -2.57 0.59 18.41
N VAL A 18 -3.87 0.37 18.19
CA VAL A 18 -4.74 -0.32 19.16
C VAL A 18 -4.30 -1.78 19.34
N GLY A 19 -3.94 -2.45 18.26
CA GLY A 19 -3.49 -3.84 18.29
C GLY A 19 -2.12 -4.03 18.93
N LEU A 20 -1.21 -3.06 18.84
CA LEU A 20 0.06 -3.11 19.58
C LEU A 20 -0.12 -2.85 21.08
N ILE A 21 -1.02 -1.93 21.46
CA ILE A 21 -1.34 -1.64 22.87
C ILE A 21 -2.07 -2.83 23.50
N LYS A 22 -3.08 -3.38 22.82
CA LYS A 22 -3.90 -4.48 23.33
C LYS A 22 -4.22 -5.48 22.21
N PRO A 23 -3.35 -6.46 21.95
CA PRO A 23 -3.51 -7.37 20.81
C PRO A 23 -4.76 -8.24 20.92
N ARG A 24 -5.23 -8.52 22.14
CA ARG A 24 -6.47 -9.25 22.41
C ARG A 24 -7.74 -8.48 22.03
N TRP A 25 -7.66 -7.19 21.69
CA TRP A 25 -8.82 -6.43 21.23
C TRP A 25 -9.18 -6.77 19.77
N LEU A 26 -8.16 -6.84 18.91
CA LEU A 26 -8.31 -7.28 17.51
C LEU A 26 -8.35 -8.80 17.38
N LEU A 27 -7.55 -9.50 18.16
CA LEU A 27 -7.44 -10.96 18.15
C LEU A 27 -8.14 -11.55 19.38
N PHE A 28 -9.36 -11.07 19.67
CA PHE A 28 -10.14 -11.48 20.85
C PHE A 28 -10.46 -12.97 20.87
N TRP A 29 -10.44 -13.60 19.70
CA TRP A 29 -10.73 -15.01 19.51
C TRP A 29 -9.51 -15.93 19.67
N MET A 30 -8.30 -15.38 19.80
CA MET A 30 -7.07 -16.19 19.90
C MET A 30 -6.58 -16.30 21.36
N GLU A 31 -6.25 -17.52 21.79
CA GLU A 31 -5.77 -17.79 23.16
C GLU A 31 -4.47 -17.03 23.49
N LYS A 32 -3.53 -17.04 22.53
CA LYS A 32 -2.24 -16.33 22.61
C LYS A 32 -2.14 -15.31 21.47
N PRO A 33 -2.67 -14.10 21.66
CA PRO A 33 -2.66 -13.07 20.62
C PRO A 33 -1.23 -12.58 20.36
N ASN A 34 -0.73 -12.86 19.16
CA ASN A 34 0.60 -12.48 18.74
C ASN A 34 0.60 -11.10 18.05
N ARG A 35 1.46 -10.19 18.51
CA ARG A 35 1.61 -8.83 17.98
C ARG A 35 2.10 -8.82 16.53
N TYR A 36 2.90 -9.81 16.12
CA TYR A 36 3.41 -9.89 14.75
C TYR A 36 2.31 -10.07 13.70
N ILE A 37 1.23 -10.77 14.05
CA ILE A 37 0.08 -10.97 13.15
C ILE A 37 -0.63 -9.63 12.91
N ILE A 38 -0.75 -8.81 13.95
CA ILE A 38 -1.36 -7.47 13.86
C ILE A 38 -0.52 -6.58 12.96
N VAL A 39 0.81 -6.60 13.11
CA VAL A 39 1.72 -5.86 12.23
C VAL A 39 1.55 -6.33 10.78
N GLY A 40 1.50 -7.65 10.54
CA GLY A 40 1.27 -8.18 9.20
C GLY A 40 -0.05 -7.70 8.57
N VAL A 41 -1.16 -7.81 9.29
CA VAL A 41 -2.48 -7.38 8.81
C VAL A 41 -2.52 -5.87 8.56
N SER A 42 -1.96 -5.07 9.46
CA SER A 42 -1.92 -3.61 9.30
C SER A 42 -1.03 -3.17 8.15
N VAL A 43 0.11 -3.82 7.89
CA VAL A 43 0.94 -3.52 6.70
C VAL A 43 0.17 -3.80 5.41
N VAL A 44 -0.55 -4.93 5.32
CA VAL A 44 -1.37 -5.27 4.15
C VAL A 44 -2.48 -4.24 3.93
N LEU A 45 -3.19 -3.87 5.00
CA LEU A 45 -4.21 -2.82 4.93
C LEU A 45 -3.60 -1.47 4.51
N PHE A 46 -2.45 -1.10 5.06
CA PHE A 46 -1.76 0.13 4.71
C PHE A 46 -1.41 0.16 3.22
N MET A 47 -0.83 -0.93 2.69
CA MET A 47 -0.53 -1.06 1.26
C MET A 47 -1.78 -0.95 0.40
N ALA A 48 -2.86 -1.64 0.76
CA ALA A 48 -4.13 -1.54 0.05
C ALA A 48 -4.65 -0.09 0.02
N GLY A 49 -4.56 0.63 1.14
CA GLY A 49 -4.94 2.03 1.24
C GLY A 49 -4.08 2.94 0.36
N MET A 50 -2.76 2.70 0.31
CA MET A 50 -1.84 3.44 -0.54
C MET A 50 -2.08 3.19 -2.03
N ILE A 51 -2.40 1.95 -2.42
CA ILE A 51 -2.79 1.61 -3.80
C ILE A 51 -4.08 2.34 -4.17
N LEU A 52 -5.10 2.28 -3.31
CA LEU A 52 -6.39 2.94 -3.50
C LEU A 52 -6.26 4.48 -3.56
N TYR A 53 -5.32 5.03 -2.79
CA TYR A 53 -4.99 6.45 -2.84
C TYR A 53 -4.32 6.81 -4.17
N GLY A 54 -3.34 6.02 -4.60
CA GLY A 54 -2.63 6.23 -5.86
C GLY A 54 -3.53 6.14 -7.09
N GLU A 55 -4.41 5.13 -7.16
CA GLU A 55 -5.40 5.04 -8.24
C GLU A 55 -6.41 6.18 -8.18
N GLY A 56 -6.84 6.57 -6.97
CA GLY A 56 -7.79 7.65 -6.76
C GLY A 56 -7.26 8.99 -7.24
N ASN A 57 -5.95 9.21 -7.12
CA ASN A 57 -5.29 10.42 -7.60
C ASN A 57 -5.05 10.40 -9.13
N ARG A 58 -4.96 9.21 -9.74
CA ARG A 58 -4.79 9.04 -11.19
C ARG A 58 -6.11 9.08 -11.97
N GLN A 59 -7.27 8.99 -11.31
CA GLN A 59 -8.59 9.03 -11.94
C GLN A 59 -8.92 10.33 -12.70
N GLY A 60 -8.14 11.40 -12.52
CA GLY A 60 -8.27 12.67 -13.26
C GLY A 60 -7.05 13.06 -14.08
N ALA A 61 -5.98 12.24 -14.10
CA ALA A 61 -4.78 12.54 -14.87
C ALA A 61 -5.01 12.21 -16.35
N PRO A 62 -4.69 13.11 -17.29
CA PRO A 62 -4.79 12.81 -18.71
C PRO A 62 -3.87 11.62 -19.05
N LEU A 63 -4.34 10.66 -19.85
CA LEU A 63 -3.62 9.42 -20.23
C LEU A 63 -2.18 9.65 -20.72
N SER A 64 -1.88 10.86 -21.20
CA SER A 64 -0.58 11.32 -21.64
C SER A 64 0.48 11.44 -20.53
N GLU A 65 0.10 11.60 -19.26
CA GLU A 65 1.05 11.58 -18.13
C GLU A 65 1.34 10.16 -17.63
N ILE A 66 0.35 9.27 -17.69
CA ILE A 66 0.45 7.87 -17.25
C ILE A 66 1.38 7.09 -18.18
N THR A 67 1.31 7.33 -19.49
CA THR A 67 2.17 6.69 -20.52
C THR A 67 3.65 7.07 -20.40
N LYS A 68 3.99 8.21 -19.75
CA LYS A 68 5.38 8.63 -19.53
C LYS A 68 6.01 7.96 -18.30
N GLN A 69 5.22 7.59 -17.30
CA GLN A 69 5.70 6.89 -16.11
C GLN A 69 5.89 5.39 -16.36
N ASP A 70 5.10 4.80 -17.25
CA ASP A 70 5.20 3.38 -17.66
C ASP A 70 6.14 3.16 -18.85
N LYS A 71 7.08 4.09 -19.11
CA LYS A 71 8.12 3.81 -20.08
C LYS A 71 8.98 2.69 -19.48
N PRO A 72 8.97 1.46 -20.02
CA PRO A 72 9.89 0.44 -19.56
C PRO A 72 11.28 1.05 -19.70
N VAL A 73 12.12 0.83 -18.70
CA VAL A 73 13.58 1.00 -18.81
C VAL A 73 13.98 0.11 -19.97
N ALA A 74 13.87 0.66 -21.17
CA ALA A 74 14.18 0.01 -22.41
C ALA A 74 15.67 -0.27 -22.30
N THR A 75 15.97 -1.57 -22.22
CA THR A 75 17.23 -2.20 -22.57
C THR A 75 18.18 -1.18 -23.18
N GLU A 76 19.03 -0.59 -22.33
CA GLU A 76 20.24 0.06 -22.79
C GLU A 76 21.07 -1.08 -23.36
N VAL A 77 20.86 -1.44 -24.63
CA VAL A 77 21.87 -2.18 -25.37
C VAL A 77 23.00 -1.18 -25.50
N PRO A 78 24.12 -1.34 -24.75
CA PRO A 78 25.20 -0.38 -24.81
C PRO A 78 25.66 -0.30 -26.26
N SER A 79 25.64 0.90 -26.82
CA SER A 79 26.09 1.17 -28.19
C SER A 79 27.58 0.87 -28.40
N ASP A 80 28.29 0.48 -27.33
CA ASP A 80 29.69 0.05 -27.32
C ASP A 80 29.93 -1.37 -27.90
N LEU A 81 28.89 -2.12 -28.27
CA LEU A 81 29.04 -3.39 -28.99
C LEU A 81 28.98 -3.25 -30.52
N VAL A 82 28.92 -2.03 -31.04
CA VAL A 82 29.02 -1.73 -32.48
C VAL A 82 30.21 -0.81 -32.74
N LYS A 83 31.43 -1.34 -32.63
CA LYS A 83 32.55 -0.95 -33.50
C LYS A 83 33.71 -1.94 -33.48
#